data_AF-A0A2G6GN41-F1
#
_entry.id   AF-A0A2G6GN41-F1
#
_cell.length_a   1.000
_cell.length_b   1.000
_cell.length_c   1.000
_cell.angle_alpha   90.00
_cell.angle_beta   90.00
_cell.angle_gamma   90.00
#
_symmetry.space_group_name_H-M   'P 1'
#
loop_
_entity.id
_entity.type
_entity.pdbx_description
1 polymer ?
#
loop_
_entity_poly.entity_id
_entity_poly.type
_entity_poly.pdbx_seq_one_letter_code
_entity_poly.pdbx_strand_id
1 'polypeptide(L)' 'MMADGFTIETSERGLLEIFNLSGSKVIALPITSDKQLINVSSLQSGTYLIKISGKVIKFVKK' A
#
# COMPACT_ATOMS: atom_id res chain seq x y z
N MET A 1 -15.14 14.62 0.86
CA MET A 1 -13.68 14.38 0.80
C MET A 1 -13.47 12.97 0.27
N MET A 2 -12.91 12.81 -0.92
CA MET A 2 -12.65 11.47 -1.47
C MET A 2 -11.38 10.93 -0.81
N ALA A 3 -11.44 9.72 -0.25
CA ALA A 3 -10.28 9.06 0.30
C ALA A 3 -9.33 8.67 -0.84
N ASP A 4 -8.14 9.25 -0.82
CA ASP A 4 -7.12 9.01 -1.83
C ASP A 4 -6.34 7.75 -1.43
N GLY A 5 -6.55 6.66 -2.17
CA GLY A 5 -6.20 5.33 -1.69
C GLY A 5 -6.52 4.21 -2.69
N PHE A 6 -6.24 2.99 -2.28
CA PHE A 6 -6.63 1.78 -2.99
C PHE A 6 -7.12 0.72 -2.01
N THR A 7 -7.98 -0.16 -2.49
CA THR A 7 -8.46 -1.30 -1.71
C THR A 7 -7.61 -2.52 -2.01
N ILE A 8 -7.17 -3.21 -0.97
CA ILE A 8 -6.60 -4.55 -1.08
C ILE A 8 -7.69 -5.58 -0.77
N GLU A 9 -7.74 -6.64 -1.55
CA GLU A 9 -8.59 -7.81 -1.30
C GLU A 9 -7.68 -9.03 -1.18
N THR A 10 -7.55 -9.59 0.02
CA THR A 10 -6.67 -10.72 0.32
C THR A 10 -7.07 -11.44 1.59
N SER A 11 -7.10 -12.77 1.58
CA SER A 11 -7.28 -13.59 2.79
C SER A 11 -5.98 -13.74 3.60
N GLU A 12 -4.85 -13.29 3.05
CA GLU A 12 -3.56 -13.36 3.72
C GLU A 12 -3.48 -12.32 4.84
N ARG A 13 -2.96 -12.72 5.99
CA ARG A 13 -2.66 -11.83 7.12
C ARG A 13 -1.17 -11.53 7.14
N GLY A 14 -0.82 -10.31 7.53
CA GLY A 14 0.57 -9.90 7.57
C GLY A 14 0.74 -8.39 7.55
N LEU A 15 1.96 -7.96 7.23
CA LEU A 15 2.30 -6.56 7.11
C LEU A 15 2.28 -6.16 5.63
N LEU A 16 1.47 -5.15 5.31
CA LEU A 16 1.58 -4.40 4.06
C LEU A 16 2.65 -3.34 4.24
N GLU A 17 3.61 -3.33 3.33
CA GLU A 17 4.69 -2.34 3.30
C GLU A 17 4.66 -1.59 1.97
N ILE A 18 4.80 -0.27 1.99
CA ILE A 18 4.92 0.56 0.78
C ILE A 18 6.29 1.22 0.78
N PHE A 19 6.98 1.12 -0.36
CA PHE A 19 8.31 1.68 -0.59
C PHE A 19 8.25 2.68 -1.75
N ASN A 20 9.03 3.76 -1.66
CA ASN A 20 9.29 4.63 -2.81
C ASN A 20 10.37 4.02 -3.73
N LEU A 21 10.67 4.67 -4.86
CA LEU A 21 11.67 4.17 -5.82
C LEU A 21 13.12 4.22 -5.32
N SER A 22 13.43 4.97 -4.26
CA SER A 22 14.75 4.90 -3.61
C SER A 22 14.88 3.72 -2.64
N GLY A 23 13.84 2.89 -2.51
CA GLY A 23 13.81 1.75 -1.59
C GLY A 23 13.47 2.13 -0.14
N SER A 24 13.12 3.38 0.13
CA SER A 24 12.71 3.83 1.46
C SER A 24 11.27 3.41 1.73
N LYS A 25 11.05 2.78 2.88
CA LYS A 25 9.71 2.42 3.37
C LYS A 25 8.98 3.67 3.82
N VAL A 26 7.79 3.91 3.28
CA VAL A 26 6.96 5.09 3.57
C VAL A 26 5.68 4.76 4.34
N ILE A 27 5.16 3.54 4.21
CA ILE A 27 3.99 3.05 4.95
C ILE A 27 4.24 1.60 5.38
N ALA A 28 3.80 1.26 6.60
CA ALA A 28 3.75 -0.11 7.10
C ALA A 28 2.47 -0.28 7.92
N LEU A 29 1.59 -1.20 7.54
CA LEU A 29 0.28 -1.40 8.17
C LEU A 29 -0.07 -2.89 8.24
N PRO A 30 -0.69 -3.37 9.33
CA PRO A 30 -1.19 -4.73 9.38
C PRO A 30 -2.43 -4.89 8.48
N ILE A 31 -2.55 -6.06 7.85
CA ILE A 31 -3.77 -6.48 7.15
C ILE A 31 -4.65 -7.21 8.16
N THR A 32 -5.77 -6.58 8.54
CA THR A 32 -6.66 -7.07 9.60
C THR A 32 -7.99 -7.61 9.07
N SER A 33 -8.28 -7.42 7.77
CA SER A 33 -9.52 -7.84 7.13
C SER A 33 -9.29 -8.28 5.69
N ASP A 34 -10.21 -9.09 5.16
CA ASP A 34 -10.12 -9.57 3.77
C ASP A 34 -10.24 -8.46 2.73
N LYS A 35 -10.82 -7.32 3.11
CA LYS A 35 -10.97 -6.13 2.27
C LYS A 35 -10.63 -4.89 3.08
N GLN A 36 -9.50 -4.25 2.77
CA GLN A 36 -9.00 -3.12 3.54
C GLN A 36 -8.68 -1.93 2.63
N LEU A 37 -9.18 -0.75 3.00
CA LEU A 37 -8.81 0.49 2.34
C LEU A 37 -7.44 0.96 2.86
N ILE A 38 -6.49 1.14 1.95
CA ILE A 38 -5.19 1.70 2.26
C ILE A 38 -5.21 3.18 1.85
N ASN A 39 -5.15 4.04 2.87
CA ASN A 39 -5.07 5.48 2.66
C ASN A 39 -3.64 5.87 2.26
N VAL A 40 -3.50 6.55 1.12
CA VAL A 40 -2.23 7.08 0.61
C VAL A 40 -2.29 8.59 0.39
N SER A 41 -3.21 9.30 1.03
CA SER A 41 -3.41 10.74 0.87
C SER A 41 -2.19 11.57 1.26
N SER A 42 -1.34 11.06 2.17
CA SER A 42 -0.11 11.73 2.60
C SER A 42 1.08 11.53 1.67
N LEU A 43 0.98 10.61 0.69
CA LEU A 43 2.06 10.36 -0.26
C LEU A 43 2.04 11.40 -1.38
N GLN A 44 3.21 11.76 -1.90
CA GLN A 44 3.31 12.59 -3.10
C GLN A 44 2.94 11.77 -4.34
N SER A 45 2.54 12.43 -5.42
CA SER A 45 2.36 11.77 -6.73
C SER A 45 3.68 11.09 -7.14
N GLY A 46 3.59 9.88 -7.66
CA GLY A 46 4.77 9.08 -7.97
C GLY A 46 4.52 7.58 -8.03
N THR A 47 5.60 6.82 -8.25
CA THR A 47 5.55 5.36 -8.29
C THR A 47 6.04 4.77 -6.97
N TYR A 48 5.32 3.75 -6.50
CA TYR A 48 5.58 3.03 -5.28
C TYR A 48 5.55 1.52 -5.50
N LEU A 49 6.25 0.79 -4.64
CA LEU A 49 6.23 -0.66 -4.57
C LEU A 49 5.51 -1.08 -3.30
N ILE A 50 4.48 -1.90 -3.44
CA ILE A 50 3.71 -2.46 -2.33
C ILE A 50 4.15 -3.92 -2.16
N LYS A 51 4.55 -4.29 -0.94
CA LYS A 51 4.91 -5.66 -0.58
C LYS A 51 3.90 -6.22 0.41
N ILE A 52 3.34 -7.38 0.10
CA ILE A 52 2.39 -8.12 0.94
C ILE A 52 2.70 -9.61 0.80
N SER A 53 2.98 -10.29 1.91
CA SER A 53 3.24 -11.74 1.95
C SER A 53 4.24 -12.24 0.89
N GLY A 54 5.29 -11.47 0.62
CA GLY A 54 6.30 -11.80 -0.39
C GLY A 54 5.92 -11.46 -1.84
N LYS A 55 4.68 -11.05 -2.12
CA LYS A 55 4.27 -10.51 -3.42
C LYS A 55 4.62 -9.02 -3.48
N VAL A 56 5.03 -8.54 -4.65
CA VAL A 56 5.34 -7.13 -4.91
C VAL A 56 4.48 -6.61 -6.05
N ILE A 57 3.84 -5.47 -5.84
CA ILE A 57 2.94 -4.81 -6.79
C ILE A 57 3.38 -3.37 -6.98
N LYS A 58 3.34 -2.87 -8.22
CA LYS A 58 3.59 -1.46 -8.53
C LYS A 58 2.30 -0.65 -8.39
N PHE A 59 2.37 0.47 -7.67
CA PHE A 59 1.29 1.45 -7.54
C PHE A 59 1.75 2.81 -8.06
N VAL A 60 0.88 3.50 -8.80
CA VAL A 60 1.15 4.85 -9.31
C VAL A 60 0.10 5.79 -8.73
N LYS A 61 0.55 6.70 -7.85
CA LYS A 61 -0.27 7.80 -7.35
C LYS A 61 -0.24 8.94 -8.35
N LYS A 62 -1.41 9.38 -8.83
CA LYS A 62 -1.58 10.53 -9.71
C LYS A 62 -1.80 11.78 -8.90
#